data_AF-A0A2D9JL40-F1
#
_entry.id   AF-A0A2D9JL40-F1
#
_cell.length_a   1.000
_cell.length_b   1.000
_cell.length_c   1.000
_cell.angle_alpha   90.00
_cell.angle_beta   90.00
_cell.angle_gamma   90.00
#
_symmetry.space_group_name_H-M   'P 1'
#
loop_
_entity.id
_entity.type
_entity.pdbx_description
1 polymer ?
#
loop_
_entity_poly.entity_id
_entity_poly.type
_entity_poly.pdbx_seq_one_letter_code
_entity_poly.pdbx_strand_id
1 'polypeptide(L)'
;MRTQEWVELALIAALVIAVYLFATTLLGAQLTIGRLTLYLSALLLGQSLVRDLYLITQKSEAHGEPAAAQCMCMESTIGGLGIVVGALLMLLLKDGVVTLSPGAWTAAVLVTLLVGFFIKDYVFGWNPWRIEKDRDHMNIIFKW
;
A
#
# COMPACT_ATOMS: atom_id res chain seq x y z
N MET A 1 13.81 17.02 4.54
CA MET A 1 13.30 15.75 3.99
C MET A 1 14.45 14.75 4.02
N ARG A 2 14.25 13.57 4.58
CA ARG A 2 15.29 12.52 4.62
C ARG A 2 15.45 11.91 3.22
N THR A 3 16.63 11.39 2.90
CA THR A 3 16.94 10.71 1.62
C THR A 3 15.94 9.59 1.30
N GLN A 4 15.40 8.94 2.32
CA GLN A 4 14.37 7.89 2.21
C GLN A 4 13.04 8.39 1.64
N GLU A 5 12.59 9.57 2.05
CA GLU A 5 11.34 10.17 1.55
C GLU A 5 11.45 10.47 0.04
N TRP A 6 12.64 10.89 -0.41
CA TRP A 6 12.92 11.11 -1.83
C TRP A 6 12.92 9.83 -2.66
N VAL A 7 13.47 8.74 -2.13
CA VAL A 7 13.45 7.43 -2.80
C VAL A 7 12.02 6.93 -2.96
N GLU A 8 11.19 7.06 -1.92
CA GLU A 8 9.78 6.68 -1.99
C GLU A 8 8.99 7.54 -2.99
N LEU A 9 9.17 8.87 -2.97
CA LEU A 9 8.52 9.76 -3.93
C LEU A 9 8.98 9.47 -5.37
N ALA A 10 10.26 9.14 -5.57
CA ALA A 10 10.77 8.72 -6.87
C ALA A 10 10.16 7.39 -7.33
N LEU A 11 10.01 6.41 -6.42
CA LEU A 11 9.33 5.14 -6.69
C LEU A 11 7.86 5.35 -7.06
N ILE A 12 7.14 6.22 -6.34
CA ILE A 12 5.76 6.59 -6.65
C ILE A 12 5.69 7.21 -8.05
N ALA A 13 6.55 8.18 -8.35
CA ALA A 13 6.59 8.82 -9.66
C ALA A 13 6.90 7.83 -10.79
N ALA A 14 7.91 6.97 -10.61
CA ALA A 14 8.27 5.94 -11.58
C ALA A 14 7.11 4.95 -11.83
N LEU A 15 6.42 4.53 -10.76
CA LEU A 15 5.30 3.60 -10.84
C LEU A 15 4.08 4.23 -11.52
N VAL A 16 3.79 5.50 -11.23
CA VAL A 16 2.70 6.25 -11.89
C VAL A 16 2.98 6.42 -13.38
N ILE A 17 4.22 6.76 -13.75
CA ILE A 17 4.64 6.86 -15.16
C ILE A 17 4.52 5.50 -15.85
N ALA A 18 5.02 4.43 -15.23
CA ALA A 18 4.90 3.08 -15.77
C ALA A 18 3.41 2.72 -15.98
N VAL A 19 2.57 2.93 -14.97
CA VAL A 19 1.13 2.67 -15.07
C VAL A 19 0.47 3.49 -16.17
N TYR A 20 0.83 4.75 -16.36
CA TYR A 20 0.31 5.58 -17.43
C TYR A 20 0.72 5.04 -18.82
N LEU A 21 1.99 4.68 -19.00
CA LEU A 21 2.52 4.15 -20.25
C LEU A 21 1.90 2.79 -20.61
N PHE A 22 1.64 1.96 -19.61
CA PHE A 22 1.00 0.65 -19.78
C PHE A 22 -0.52 0.68 -19.55
N ALA A 23 -1.14 1.86 -19.38
CA ALA A 23 -2.56 1.96 -19.08
C ALA A 23 -3.40 1.35 -20.20
N THR A 24 -3.07 1.63 -21.46
CA THR A 24 -3.82 1.13 -22.62
C THR A 24 -3.72 -0.39 -22.77
N THR A 25 -2.60 -1.00 -22.38
CA THR A 25 -2.43 -2.46 -22.40
C THR A 25 -3.05 -3.13 -21.17
N LEU A 26 -3.00 -2.51 -19.99
CA LEU A 26 -3.61 -3.05 -18.77
C LEU A 26 -5.15 -2.91 -18.74
N LEU A 27 -5.70 -1.79 -19.24
CA LEU A 27 -7.15 -1.54 -19.25
C LEU A 27 -7.90 -2.26 -20.38
N GLY A 28 -7.21 -3.01 -21.25
CA GLY A 28 -7.83 -3.73 -22.37
C GLY A 28 -8.89 -4.77 -21.97
N ALA A 29 -8.97 -5.12 -20.68
CA ALA A 29 -10.02 -5.97 -20.11
C ALA A 29 -10.99 -5.13 -19.27
N GLN A 30 -12.30 -5.33 -19.47
CA GLN A 30 -13.35 -4.78 -18.60
C GLN A 30 -13.01 -5.05 -17.13
N LEU A 31 -12.79 -3.98 -16.36
CA LEU A 31 -12.46 -4.06 -14.94
C LEU A 31 -13.76 -4.14 -14.16
N THR A 32 -13.91 -5.18 -13.33
CA THR A 32 -14.98 -5.19 -12.33
C THR A 32 -14.56 -4.37 -11.12
N ILE A 33 -15.54 -3.81 -10.41
CA ILE A 33 -15.26 -2.99 -9.21
C ILE A 33 -14.44 -3.76 -8.17
N GLY A 34 -14.70 -5.06 -7.99
CA GLY A 34 -13.92 -5.90 -7.09
C GLY A 34 -12.47 -6.07 -7.53
N ARG A 35 -12.20 -6.22 -8.84
CA ARG A 35 -10.83 -6.28 -9.38
C ARG A 35 -10.09 -4.96 -9.20
N LEU A 36 -10.78 -3.84 -9.46
CA LEU A 36 -10.25 -2.51 -9.22
C LEU A 36 -9.82 -2.35 -7.75
N THR A 37 -10.70 -2.66 -6.81
CA THR A 37 -10.40 -2.60 -5.38
C THR A 37 -9.23 -3.51 -5.00
N LEU A 38 -9.18 -4.74 -5.52
CA LEU A 38 -8.07 -5.66 -5.30
C LEU A 38 -6.75 -5.12 -5.82
N TYR A 39 -6.72 -4.57 -7.03
CA TYR A 39 -5.49 -4.01 -7.60
C TYR A 39 -4.97 -2.82 -6.80
N LEU A 40 -5.85 -1.89 -6.39
CA LEU A 40 -5.44 -0.75 -5.56
C LEU A 40 -4.96 -1.20 -4.17
N SER A 41 -5.63 -2.19 -3.57
CA SER A 41 -5.23 -2.73 -2.26
C SER A 41 -3.88 -3.47 -2.34
N ALA A 42 -3.69 -4.28 -3.38
CA ALA A 42 -2.44 -4.97 -3.65
C ALA A 42 -1.30 -3.97 -3.95
N LEU A 43 -1.60 -2.89 -4.66
CA LEU A 43 -0.64 -1.81 -4.92
C LEU A 43 -0.19 -1.14 -3.61
N LEU A 44 -1.12 -0.84 -2.71
CA LEU A 44 -0.83 -0.24 -1.40
C LEU A 44 0.04 -1.17 -0.55
N LEU A 45 -0.28 -2.47 -0.49
CA LEU A 45 0.54 -3.47 0.22
C LEU A 45 1.91 -3.71 -0.44
N GLY A 46 1.96 -3.67 -1.78
CA GLY A 46 3.20 -3.79 -2.53
C GLY A 46 4.15 -2.62 -2.24
N GLN A 47 3.60 -1.41 -2.17
CA GLN A 47 4.36 -0.21 -1.79
C GLN A 47 4.94 -0.35 -0.37
N SER A 48 4.15 -0.79 0.61
CA SER A 48 4.64 -1.00 1.98
C SER A 48 5.71 -2.10 2.03
N LEU A 49 5.51 -3.20 1.30
CA LEU A 49 6.48 -4.30 1.26
C LEU A 49 7.82 -3.89 0.65
N VAL A 50 7.81 -3.15 -0.47
CA VAL A 50 9.04 -2.67 -1.11
C VAL A 50 9.82 -1.76 -0.16
N ARG A 51 9.12 -0.90 0.58
CA ARG A 51 9.73 -0.04 1.60
C ARG A 51 10.32 -0.87 2.73
N ASP A 52 9.58 -1.82 3.28
CA ASP A 52 10.05 -2.65 4.39
C ASP A 52 11.29 -3.47 3.98
N LEU A 53 11.29 -4.04 2.77
CA LEU A 53 12.48 -4.72 2.21
C LEU A 53 13.66 -3.76 2.07
N TYR A 54 13.44 -2.55 1.58
CA TYR A 54 14.49 -1.54 1.47
C TYR A 54 15.08 -1.18 2.85
N LEU A 55 14.25 -1.03 3.87
CA LEU A 55 14.70 -0.77 5.24
C LEU A 55 15.52 -1.92 5.81
N ILE A 56 15.11 -3.17 5.59
CA ILE A 56 15.86 -4.35 6.00
C ILE A 56 17.24 -4.37 5.32
N THR A 57 17.32 -4.01 4.03
CA THR A 57 18.62 -3.95 3.32
C THR A 57 19.55 -2.84 3.81
N GLN A 58 19.01 -1.77 4.43
CA GLN A 58 19.83 -0.70 5.03
C GLN A 58 20.22 -0.96 6.48
N LYS A 59 19.36 -1.59 7.29
CA LYS A 59 19.62 -1.89 8.70
C LYS A 59 20.16 -3.31 8.84
N SER A 60 21.47 -3.49 8.61
CA SER A 60 22.14 -4.78 8.87
C SER A 60 22.54 -5.01 10.34
N GLU A 61 22.46 -4.02 11.25
CA GLU A 61 22.97 -4.17 12.62
C GLU A 61 22.23 -3.34 13.70
N ALA A 62 20.91 -3.46 13.84
CA ALA A 62 20.21 -2.90 14.99
C ALA A 62 19.46 -3.99 15.76
N HIS A 63 20.19 -4.77 16.56
CA HIS A 63 19.64 -5.55 17.66
C HIS A 63 19.22 -4.59 18.79
N GLY A 64 18.03 -4.00 18.65
CA GLY A 64 17.29 -3.43 19.77
C GLY A 64 16.08 -4.31 20.00
N GLU A 65 15.93 -4.86 21.22
CA GLU A 65 14.82 -5.74 21.59
C GLU A 65 13.47 -5.17 21.10
N PRO A 66 12.62 -5.99 20.44
CA PRO A 66 11.30 -5.54 20.09
C PRO A 66 10.51 -5.48 21.39
N ALA A 67 10.33 -4.26 21.93
CA ALA A 67 9.21 -4.02 22.82
C ALA A 67 7.98 -4.58 22.12
N ALA A 68 7.34 -5.57 22.74
CA ALA A 68 6.15 -6.22 22.24
C ALA A 68 5.00 -5.21 22.23
N ALA A 69 5.03 -4.28 21.29
CA ALA A 69 4.02 -3.27 21.14
C ALA A 69 2.96 -3.86 20.23
N GLN A 70 1.79 -4.08 20.82
CA GLN A 70 0.57 -4.51 20.16
C GLN A 70 0.11 -3.42 19.18
N CYS A 71 0.88 -3.20 18.12
CA CYS A 71 0.67 -2.16 17.13
C CYS A 71 0.52 -2.80 15.76
N MET A 72 -0.53 -2.42 15.03
CA MET A 72 -0.75 -2.87 13.65
C MET A 72 -0.54 -1.68 12.72
N CYS A 73 0.30 -1.87 11.69
CA CYS A 73 0.56 -0.84 10.68
C CYS A 73 -0.74 -0.50 9.96
N MET A 74 -1.09 0.78 9.93
CA MET A 74 -2.34 1.25 9.32
C MET A 74 -2.44 0.86 7.84
N GLU A 75 -1.30 0.85 7.14
CA GLU A 75 -1.19 0.40 5.75
C GLU A 75 -1.62 -1.04 5.55
N SER A 76 -1.15 -1.95 6.41
CA SER A 76 -1.48 -3.38 6.30
C SER A 76 -2.92 -3.65 6.68
N THR A 77 -3.47 -2.92 7.66
CA THR A 77 -4.89 -3.00 8.00
C THR A 77 -5.76 -2.52 6.85
N ILE A 78 -5.47 -1.35 6.28
CA ILE A 78 -6.26 -0.77 5.18
C ILE A 78 -6.12 -1.62 3.91
N GLY A 79 -4.89 -2.01 3.55
CA GLY A 79 -4.62 -2.87 2.41
C GLY A 79 -5.26 -4.25 2.55
N GLY A 80 -5.14 -4.87 3.73
CA GLY A 80 -5.76 -6.17 4.03
C GLY A 80 -7.29 -6.11 4.00
N LEU A 81 -7.89 -5.09 4.61
CA LEU A 81 -9.33 -4.86 4.55
C LEU A 81 -9.80 -4.63 3.11
N GLY A 82 -9.04 -3.86 2.33
CA GLY A 82 -9.29 -3.64 0.91
C GLY A 82 -9.27 -4.93 0.09
N ILE A 83 -8.36 -5.87 0.39
CA ILE A 83 -8.36 -7.20 -0.24
C ILE A 83 -9.64 -7.97 0.10
N VAL A 84 -10.02 -8.03 1.38
CA VAL A 84 -11.22 -8.74 1.83
C VAL A 84 -12.47 -8.16 1.16
N VAL A 85 -12.62 -6.83 1.19
CA VAL A 85 -13.73 -6.12 0.56
C VAL A 85 -13.73 -6.34 -0.95
N GLY A 86 -12.59 -6.23 -1.63
CA GLY A 86 -12.47 -6.45 -3.07
C GLY A 86 -12.84 -7.88 -3.48
N ALA A 87 -12.42 -8.88 -2.70
CA ALA A 87 -12.79 -10.28 -2.91
C ALA A 87 -14.30 -10.51 -2.71
N LEU A 88 -14.89 -9.95 -1.66
CA LEU A 88 -16.34 -10.00 -1.43
C LEU A 88 -17.12 -9.33 -2.57
N LEU A 89 -16.66 -8.17 -3.04
CA LEU A 89 -17.27 -7.47 -4.18
C LEU A 89 -17.18 -8.28 -5.47
N MET A 90 -16.08 -9.01 -5.72
CA MET A 90 -15.99 -9.92 -6.86
C MET A 90 -16.98 -11.08 -6.78
N LEU A 91 -17.26 -11.59 -5.57
CA LEU A 91 -18.20 -12.69 -5.36
C LEU A 91 -19.66 -12.22 -5.45
N LEU A 92 -19.97 -11.04 -4.93
CA LEU A 92 -21.33 -10.51 -4.81
C LEU A 92 -21.79 -9.69 -6.03
N LEU A 93 -20.89 -8.95 -6.68
CA LEU A 93 -21.19 -8.12 -7.85
C LEU A 93 -20.45 -8.63 -9.09
N LYS A 94 -20.98 -9.70 -9.70
CA LYS A 94 -20.44 -10.26 -10.95
C LYS A 94 -20.55 -9.31 -12.15
N ASP A 95 -21.56 -8.45 -12.18
CA ASP A 95 -21.87 -7.58 -13.33
C ASP A 95 -21.42 -6.12 -13.14
N GLY A 96 -20.73 -5.82 -12.04
CA GLY A 96 -20.26 -4.46 -11.72
C GLY A 96 -19.05 -4.03 -12.56
N VAL A 97 -19.21 -3.92 -13.89
CA VAL A 97 -18.18 -3.44 -14.80
C VAL A 97 -18.01 -1.94 -14.64
N VAL A 98 -16.78 -1.50 -14.40
CA VAL A 98 -16.38 -0.10 -14.31
C VAL A 98 -15.45 0.21 -15.47
N THR A 99 -15.90 1.09 -16.37
CA THR A 99 -15.06 1.61 -17.45
C THR A 99 -14.29 2.82 -16.94
N LEU A 100 -12.99 2.67 -16.73
CA LEU A 100 -12.10 3.78 -16.42
C LEU A 100 -11.41 4.26 -17.70
N SER A 101 -11.28 5.57 -17.86
CA SER A 101 -10.34 6.11 -18.83
C SER A 101 -8.90 5.88 -18.34
N PRO A 102 -7.90 5.85 -19.23
CA PRO A 102 -6.50 5.74 -18.84
C PRO A 102 -6.10 6.78 -17.78
N GLY A 103 -6.56 8.03 -17.95
CA GLY A 103 -6.32 9.11 -16.99
C GLY A 103 -6.96 8.85 -15.62
N ALA A 104 -8.19 8.33 -15.57
CA ALA A 104 -8.86 8.00 -14.32
C ALA A 104 -8.18 6.84 -13.57
N TRP A 105 -7.69 5.84 -14.30
CA TRP A 105 -6.90 4.75 -13.72
C TRP A 105 -5.57 5.24 -13.15
N THR A 106 -4.82 6.04 -13.92
CA THR A 106 -3.57 6.64 -13.46
C THR A 106 -3.80 7.54 -12.24
N ALA A 107 -4.89 8.31 -12.22
CA ALA A 107 -5.26 9.12 -11.06
C ALA A 107 -5.58 8.24 -9.84
N ALA A 108 -6.33 7.15 -10.00
CA ALA A 108 -6.64 6.23 -8.91
C ALA A 108 -5.36 5.59 -8.31
N VAL A 109 -4.43 5.17 -9.17
CA VAL A 109 -3.11 4.66 -8.76
C VAL A 109 -2.32 5.74 -8.02
N LEU A 110 -2.21 6.94 -8.57
CA LEU A 110 -1.51 8.06 -7.94
C LEU A 110 -2.09 8.37 -6.55
N VAL A 111 -3.40 8.50 -6.44
CA VAL A 111 -4.08 8.77 -5.17
C VAL A 111 -3.81 7.65 -4.17
N THR A 112 -3.89 6.39 -4.59
CA THR A 112 -3.63 5.24 -3.72
C THR A 112 -2.19 5.27 -3.16
N LEU A 113 -1.21 5.55 -4.03
CA LEU A 113 0.20 5.61 -3.63
C LEU A 113 0.52 6.81 -2.72
N LEU A 114 -0.11 7.95 -2.99
CA LEU A 114 0.00 9.14 -2.14
C LEU A 114 -0.64 8.88 -0.77
N VAL A 115 -1.83 8.28 -0.73
CA VAL A 115 -2.48 7.90 0.53
C VAL A 115 -1.57 6.95 1.30
N GLY A 116 -1.03 5.90 0.66
CA GLY A 116 -0.03 5.00 1.25
C GLY A 116 1.13 5.77 1.86
N PHE A 117 1.74 6.69 1.10
CA PHE A 117 2.83 7.54 1.58
C PHE A 117 2.44 8.43 2.78
N PHE A 118 1.21 8.94 2.84
CA PHE A 118 0.76 9.78 3.96
C PHE A 118 0.43 8.97 5.21
N ILE A 119 -0.17 7.79 5.05
CA ILE A 119 -0.54 6.93 6.18
C ILE A 119 0.63 6.09 6.70
N LYS A 120 1.79 6.17 6.04
CA LYS A 120 2.93 5.30 6.31
C LYS A 120 3.53 5.38 7.70
N ASP A 121 3.43 6.54 8.33
CA ASP A 121 3.97 6.76 9.67
C ASP A 121 2.93 6.42 10.76
N TYR A 122 1.74 5.93 10.38
CA TYR A 122 0.64 5.72 11.32
C TYR A 122 0.49 4.25 11.72
N VAL A 123 0.43 4.02 13.02
CA VAL A 123 0.19 2.72 13.64
C VAL A 123 -1.06 2.77 14.51
N PHE A 124 -1.83 1.69 14.48
CA PHE A 124 -2.94 1.46 15.41
C PHE A 124 -2.43 0.71 16.63
N GLY A 125 -2.39 1.39 17.78
CA GLY A 125 -2.17 0.75 19.08
C GLY A 125 -3.43 0.01 19.52
N TRP A 126 -3.29 -1.26 19.92
CA TRP A 126 -4.41 -2.11 20.34
C TRP A 126 -4.91 -1.80 21.78
N ASN A 127 -4.13 -1.10 22.61
CA ASN A 127 -4.53 -0.79 23.98
C ASN A 127 -3.81 0.45 24.56
N PRO A 128 -4.47 1.62 24.73
CA PRO A 128 -5.79 2.02 24.24
C PRO A 128 -5.79 2.28 22.73
N TRP A 129 -6.94 2.15 22.04
CA TRP A 129 -7.12 2.45 20.61
C TRP A 129 -6.66 3.88 20.29
N ARG A 130 -5.39 4.02 19.92
CA ARG A 130 -4.75 5.29 19.61
C ARG A 130 -4.03 5.16 18.29
N ILE A 131 -4.21 6.18 17.47
CA ILE A 131 -3.44 6.39 16.26
C ILE A 131 -2.18 7.12 16.69
N GLU A 132 -1.06 6.43 16.64
CA GLU A 132 0.25 7.01 16.98
C GLU A 132 1.08 7.16 15.71
N LYS A 133 1.89 8.23 15.69
CA LYS A 133 2.81 8.48 14.59
C LYS A 133 4.17 7.93 14.96
N ASP A 134 4.54 6.78 14.38
CA ASP A 134 5.86 6.19 14.51
C ASP A 134 6.58 6.26 13.16
N ARG A 135 7.72 6.94 13.12
CA ARG A 135 8.49 7.21 11.90
C ARG A 135 9.47 6.09 11.52
N ASP A 136 9.65 5.08 12.37
CA ASP A 136 10.64 4.00 12.17
C ASP A 136 10.05 2.61 12.45
N HIS A 137 8.72 2.45 12.38
CA HIS A 137 8.08 1.15 12.59
C HIS A 137 8.28 0.23 11.36
N MET A 138 8.70 -1.00 11.63
CA MET A 138 8.83 -2.05 10.61
C MET A 138 7.65 -3.01 10.69
N ASN A 139 7.02 -3.28 9.55
CA ASN A 139 5.88 -4.19 9.47
C ASN A 139 6.28 -5.67 9.60
N ILE A 140 7.54 -5.99 9.33
CA ILE A 140 8.08 -7.36 9.37
C ILE A 140 8.96 -7.49 10.62
N ILE A 141 8.48 -8.22 11.62
CA ILE A 141 9.28 -8.67 12.75
C ILE A 141 9.76 -10.09 12.43
N PHE A 142 10.97 -10.24 11.88
CA PHE A 142 11.65 -11.53 11.86
C PHE A 142 12.21 -11.81 13.25
N LYS A 143 11.62 -12.77 13.97
CA LYS A 143 12.28 -13.43 15.11
C LYS A 143 13.00 -14.67 14.59
N TRP A 144 14.32 -14.71 14.76
CA TRP A 144 15.11 -15.94 14.72
C TRP A 144 15.29 -16.45 16.14
#